data_AF-A0A0R0HZR5-F1
#
_entry.id   AF-A0A0R0HZR5-F1
#
_cell.length_a   1.000
_cell.length_b   1.000
_cell.length_c   1.000
_cell.angle_alpha   90.00
_cell.angle_beta   90.00
_cell.angle_gamma   90.00
#
_symmetry.space_group_name_H-M   'P 1'
#
loop_
_entity.id
_entity.type
_entity.pdbx_description
1 polymer ?
#
loop_
_entity_poly.entity_id
_entity_poly.type
_entity_poly.pdbx_seq_one_letter_code
_entity_poly.pdbx_strand_id
1 'polypeptide(L)'
;MSFTITEATIVSGTLFACRHVFGYIFSNEKKVVDYVTVMAPLICISVILDSIQGVLAGVARGCGWQHIGVYVNLVAYYLCGIPVAASLAFLEKMRGKGLWIGVQVGAFVQCVLLSIITSCINWEQQAIKARKRLFDSEFPADNRLV
;
A
#
# COMPACT_ATOMS: atom_id res chain seq x y z
N MET A 1 7.86 9.91 8.61
CA MET A 1 7.47 10.34 7.24
C MET A 1 8.66 10.70 6.37
N SER A 2 9.63 11.49 6.84
CA SER A 2 10.77 11.92 6.01
C SER A 2 11.55 10.76 5.39
N PHE A 3 11.84 9.70 6.17
CA PHE A 3 12.53 8.50 5.66
C PHE A 3 11.78 7.83 4.49
N THR A 4 10.46 7.68 4.62
CA THR A 4 9.59 7.10 3.59
C THR A 4 9.56 7.94 2.31
N ILE A 5 9.49 9.27 2.44
CA ILE A 5 9.46 10.17 1.29
C ILE A 5 10.79 10.12 0.54
N THR A 6 11.91 10.11 1.29
CA THR A 6 13.24 10.00 0.70
C THR A 6 13.43 8.66 -0.02
N GLU A 7 13.04 7.54 0.60
CA GLU A 7 13.10 6.21 -0.01
C GLU A 7 12.27 6.14 -1.30
N ALA A 8 11.00 6.52 -1.24
CA ALA A 8 10.12 6.50 -2.40
C ALA A 8 10.65 7.38 -3.54
N THR A 9 11.19 8.56 -3.22
CA THR A 9 11.75 9.48 -4.22
C THR A 9 13.03 8.93 -4.85
N ILE A 10 13.94 8.36 -4.05
CA ILE A 10 15.20 7.78 -4.55
C ILE A 10 14.90 6.56 -5.42
N VAL A 11 14.06 5.65 -4.95
CA VAL A 11 13.71 4.43 -5.69
C VAL A 11 12.98 4.79 -6.97
N SER A 12 11.96 5.63 -6.90
CA SER A 12 11.21 6.07 -8.09
C SER A 12 12.10 6.82 -9.08
N GLY A 13 12.97 7.72 -8.60
CA GLY A 13 13.89 8.48 -9.46
C GLY A 13 14.91 7.59 -10.16
N THR A 14 15.50 6.64 -9.43
CA THR A 14 16.45 5.66 -9.99
C THR A 14 15.77 4.76 -11.01
N LEU A 15 14.58 4.26 -10.70
CA LEU A 15 13.82 3.36 -11.58
C LEU A 15 13.39 4.09 -12.86
N PHE A 16 13.01 5.37 -12.76
CA PHE A 16 12.69 6.19 -13.92
C PHE A 16 13.93 6.49 -14.77
N ALA A 17 15.07 6.82 -14.15
CA ALA A 17 16.32 7.08 -14.88
C ALA A 17 16.82 5.81 -15.61
N CYS A 18 16.74 4.66 -14.95
CA CYS A 18 17.15 3.37 -15.49
C CYS A 18 16.08 2.69 -16.35
N ARG A 19 14.95 3.35 -16.70
CA ARG A 19 13.78 2.72 -17.35
C ARG A 19 14.07 1.97 -18.65
N HIS A 20 15.13 2.34 -19.36
CA HIS A 20 15.55 1.70 -20.62
C HIS A 20 16.43 0.47 -20.43
N VAL A 21 17.05 0.33 -19.26
CA VAL A 21 17.98 -0.77 -18.94
C VAL A 21 17.32 -1.75 -17.97
N PHE A 22 16.47 -1.27 -17.08
CA PHE A 22 15.81 -2.04 -16.04
C PHE A 22 15.08 -3.28 -16.57
N GLY A 23 14.40 -3.17 -17.72
CA GLY A 23 13.69 -4.31 -18.31
C GLY A 23 14.62 -5.47 -18.70
N TYR A 24 15.88 -5.19 -19.08
CA TYR A 24 16.84 -6.22 -19.47
C TYR A 24 17.30 -7.10 -18.31
N ILE A 25 17.12 -6.66 -17.06
CA ILE A 25 17.40 -7.49 -15.87
C ILE A 25 16.44 -8.68 -15.80
N PHE A 26 15.19 -8.50 -16.26
CA PHE A 26 14.14 -9.51 -16.15
C PHE A 26 13.87 -10.25 -17.45
N SER A 27 14.17 -9.66 -18.60
CA SER A 27 13.91 -10.28 -19.90
C SER A 27 14.90 -9.82 -20.95
N ASN A 28 15.37 -10.76 -21.77
CA ASN A 28 16.15 -10.47 -22.98
C ASN A 28 15.28 -10.16 -24.19
N GLU A 29 13.95 -10.35 -24.10
CA GLU A 29 13.05 -10.02 -25.21
C GLU A 29 12.80 -8.52 -25.28
N LYS A 30 13.24 -7.89 -26.38
CA LYS A 30 13.10 -6.45 -26.60
C LYS A 30 11.65 -5.96 -26.47
N LYS A 31 10.66 -6.76 -26.92
CA LYS A 31 9.24 -6.42 -26.79
C LYS A 31 8.81 -6.25 -25.32
N VAL A 32 9.32 -7.09 -24.43
CA VAL A 32 9.03 -7.03 -22.99
C VAL A 32 9.72 -5.82 -22.37
N VAL A 33 10.98 -5.58 -22.74
CA VAL A 33 11.74 -4.42 -22.25
C VAL A 33 11.07 -3.10 -22.66
N ASP A 34 10.72 -2.94 -23.93
CA ASP A 34 10.05 -1.73 -24.43
C ASP A 34 8.72 -1.51 -23.71
N TYR A 35 7.97 -2.58 -23.43
CA TYR A 35 6.73 -2.50 -22.67
C TYR A 35 6.95 -2.05 -21.22
N VAL A 36 7.95 -2.60 -20.52
CA VAL A 36 8.31 -2.18 -19.16
C VAL A 36 8.76 -0.72 -19.15
N THR A 37 9.53 -0.29 -20.14
CA THR A 37 9.96 1.12 -20.30
C THR A 37 8.77 2.09 -20.41
N VAL A 38 7.70 1.69 -21.10
CA VAL A 38 6.44 2.48 -21.18
C VAL A 38 5.67 2.45 -19.86
N MET A 39 5.76 1.35 -19.11
CA MET A 39 5.11 1.18 -17.80
C MET A 39 5.88 1.83 -16.65
N ALA A 40 7.14 2.26 -16.86
CA ALA A 40 7.99 2.83 -15.83
C ALA A 40 7.34 3.98 -15.02
N PRO A 41 6.59 4.93 -15.62
CA PRO A 41 5.89 5.95 -14.84
C PRO A 41 4.82 5.37 -13.91
N LEU A 42 4.11 4.32 -14.36
CA LEU A 42 3.11 3.60 -13.55
C LEU A 42 3.78 2.88 -12.38
N ILE A 43 4.94 2.26 -12.61
CA ILE A 43 5.74 1.61 -11.57
C ILE A 43 6.22 2.64 -10.53
N CYS A 44 6.66 3.81 -10.98
CA CYS A 44 7.06 4.92 -10.09
C CYS A 44 5.92 5.34 -9.15
N ILE A 45 4.71 5.50 -9.69
CA ILE A 45 3.52 5.79 -8.88
C ILE A 45 3.23 4.64 -7.90
N SER A 46 3.41 3.39 -8.34
CA SER A 46 3.23 2.20 -7.50
C SER A 46 4.13 2.26 -6.28
N VAL A 47 5.42 2.54 -6.47
CA VAL A 47 6.39 2.65 -5.37
C VAL A 47 5.95 3.72 -4.36
N ILE A 48 5.54 4.90 -4.83
CA ILE A 48 5.10 5.98 -3.94
C ILE A 48 3.86 5.57 -3.14
N LEU A 49 2.87 4.96 -3.80
CA LEU A 49 1.66 4.50 -3.14
C LEU A 49 1.95 3.39 -2.14
N ASP A 50 2.78 2.41 -2.51
CA ASP A 50 3.18 1.29 -1.64
C ASP A 50 3.94 1.78 -0.40
N SER A 51 4.83 2.76 -0.54
CA SER A 51 5.54 3.36 0.60
C SER A 51 4.58 4.05 1.58
N ILE A 52 3.56 4.77 1.08
CA ILE A 52 2.51 5.39 1.93
C ILE A 52 1.67 4.31 2.60
N GLN A 53 1.25 3.29 1.84
CA GLN A 53 0.42 2.20 2.31
C GLN A 53 1.16 1.40 3.39
N GLY A 54 2.46 1.17 3.23
CA GLY A 54 3.32 0.51 4.22
C GLY A 54 3.38 1.27 5.55
N VAL A 55 3.47 2.61 5.51
CA VAL A 55 3.42 3.44 6.73
C VAL A 55 2.06 3.33 7.41
N LEU A 56 0.97 3.50 6.65
CA LEU A 56 -0.39 3.45 7.20
C LEU A 56 -0.74 2.07 7.75
N ALA A 57 -0.35 1.00 7.06
CA ALA A 57 -0.50 -0.37 7.55
C ALA A 57 0.37 -0.63 8.78
N GLY A 58 1.55 -0.01 8.87
CA GLY A 58 2.39 0.00 10.07
C GLY A 58 1.66 0.64 11.26
N VAL A 59 1.08 1.83 11.07
CA VAL A 59 0.30 2.54 12.09
C VAL A 59 -0.90 1.70 12.53
N ALA A 60 -1.68 1.16 11.59
CA ALA A 60 -2.84 0.33 11.89
C ALA A 60 -2.46 -0.92 12.70
N ARG A 61 -1.34 -1.59 12.37
CA ARG A 61 -0.81 -2.71 13.15
C ARG A 61 -0.37 -2.27 14.55
N GLY A 62 0.32 -1.13 14.67
CA GLY A 62 0.74 -0.57 15.96
C GLY A 62 -0.42 -0.26 16.90
N CYS A 63 -1.55 0.23 16.37
CA CYS A 63 -2.77 0.47 17.14
C CYS A 63 -3.58 -0.81 17.45
N GLY A 64 -3.21 -1.96 16.87
CA GLY A 64 -3.94 -3.22 16.97
C GLY A 64 -5.25 -3.23 16.16
N TRP A 65 -5.31 -2.48 15.07
CA TRP A 65 -6.51 -2.28 14.25
C TRP A 65 -6.42 -2.98 12.90
N GLN A 66 -5.78 -4.15 12.87
CA GLN A 66 -5.57 -4.87 11.60
C GLN A 66 -6.90 -5.25 10.95
N HIS A 67 -7.95 -5.49 11.74
CA HIS A 67 -9.31 -5.72 11.24
C HIS A 67 -9.83 -4.57 10.35
N ILE A 68 -9.64 -3.32 10.76
CA ILE A 68 -10.06 -2.15 9.96
C ILE A 68 -9.27 -2.13 8.64
N GLY A 69 -7.96 -2.39 8.72
CA GLY A 69 -7.10 -2.49 7.54
C GLY A 69 -7.58 -3.53 6.53
N VAL A 70 -8.03 -4.70 7.00
CA VAL A 70 -8.59 -5.75 6.13
C VAL A 70 -9.87 -5.28 5.43
N TYR A 71 -10.81 -4.67 6.15
CA TYR A 71 -12.04 -4.16 5.54
C TYR A 71 -11.76 -3.09 4.50
N VAL A 72 -10.87 -2.14 4.81
CA VAL A 72 -10.48 -1.10 3.85
C VAL A 72 -9.80 -1.69 2.62
N ASN A 73 -8.92 -2.68 2.81
CA ASN A 73 -8.25 -3.37 1.71
C ASN A 73 -9.24 -4.10 0.79
N LEU A 74 -10.21 -4.82 1.37
CA LEU A 74 -11.25 -5.52 0.62
C LEU A 74 -12.08 -4.53 -0.21
N VAL A 75 -12.55 -3.44 0.40
CA VAL A 75 -13.32 -2.41 -0.30
C VAL A 75 -12.49 -1.81 -1.43
N ALA A 76 -11.26 -1.39 -1.15
CA ALA A 76 -10.43 -0.69 -2.12
C ALA A 76 -10.09 -1.56 -3.33
N TYR A 77 -9.66 -2.80 -3.14
CA TYR A 77 -9.27 -3.66 -4.27
C TYR A 77 -10.45 -4.37 -4.92
N TYR A 78 -11.44 -4.86 -4.17
CA TYR A 78 -12.54 -5.63 -4.77
C TYR A 78 -13.67 -4.77 -5.32
N LEU A 79 -13.99 -3.63 -4.68
CA LEU A 79 -15.08 -2.77 -5.14
C LEU A 79 -14.60 -1.68 -6.10
N CYS A 80 -13.34 -1.25 -6.01
CA CYS A 80 -12.80 -0.22 -6.91
C CYS A 80 -11.72 -0.77 -7.84
N GLY A 81 -10.64 -1.35 -7.30
CA GLY A 81 -9.47 -1.74 -8.09
C GLY A 81 -9.77 -2.77 -9.19
N ILE A 82 -10.43 -3.88 -8.85
CA ILE A 82 -10.76 -4.97 -9.77
C ILE A 82 -11.75 -4.52 -10.85
N PRO A 83 -12.88 -3.84 -10.53
CA PRO A 83 -13.78 -3.32 -11.56
C PRO A 83 -13.08 -2.36 -12.53
N VAL A 84 -12.22 -1.47 -12.03
CA VAL A 84 -11.44 -0.56 -12.86
C VAL A 84 -10.39 -1.30 -13.69
N ALA A 85 -9.72 -2.30 -13.12
CA ALA A 85 -8.78 -3.15 -13.84
C ALA A 85 -9.47 -3.89 -14.99
N ALA A 86 -10.63 -4.50 -14.72
CA ALA A 86 -11.39 -5.25 -15.70
C ALA A 86 -11.93 -4.34 -16.81
N SER A 87 -12.48 -3.18 -16.46
CA SER A 87 -12.98 -2.22 -17.46
C SER A 87 -11.84 -1.73 -18.36
N LEU A 88 -10.72 -1.28 -17.79
CA LEU A 88 -9.59 -0.77 -18.59
C LEU A 88 -8.88 -1.87 -19.39
N ALA A 89 -8.73 -3.07 -18.83
CA ALA A 89 -8.04 -4.16 -19.52
C ALA A 89 -8.85 -4.69 -20.70
N PHE A 90 -10.17 -4.88 -20.52
CA PHE A 90 -11.01 -5.59 -21.48
C PHE A 90 -11.88 -4.66 -22.34
N LEU A 91 -12.48 -3.60 -21.77
CA LEU A 91 -13.32 -2.66 -22.54
C LEU A 91 -12.45 -1.71 -23.37
N GLU A 92 -11.50 -1.04 -22.71
CA GLU A 92 -10.56 -0.11 -23.36
C GLU A 92 -9.40 -0.81 -24.06
N LYS A 93 -9.34 -2.16 -24.00
CA LYS A 93 -8.30 -2.99 -24.63
C LYS A 93 -6.88 -2.58 -24.26
N MET A 94 -6.67 -1.95 -23.10
CA MET A 94 -5.34 -1.58 -22.60
C MET A 94 -4.55 -2.78 -22.07
N ARG A 95 -5.17 -3.98 -22.02
CA ARG A 95 -4.56 -5.25 -21.62
C ARG A 95 -3.83 -5.10 -20.28
N GLY A 96 -2.55 -5.49 -20.22
CA GLY A 96 -1.74 -5.44 -18.99
C GLY A 96 -1.61 -4.03 -18.41
N LYS A 97 -1.66 -2.98 -19.24
CA LYS A 97 -1.58 -1.59 -18.75
C LYS A 97 -2.84 -1.21 -18.00
N GLY A 98 -4.00 -1.60 -18.52
CA GLY A 98 -5.29 -1.41 -17.85
C GLY A 98 -5.36 -2.14 -16.52
N LEU A 99 -4.88 -3.40 -16.49
CA LEU A 99 -4.77 -4.19 -15.26
C LEU A 99 -3.94 -3.48 -14.19
N TRP A 100 -2.74 -2.99 -14.56
CA TRP A 100 -1.87 -2.30 -13.61
C TRP A 100 -2.46 -0.98 -13.12
N ILE A 101 -3.12 -0.21 -13.99
CA ILE A 101 -3.82 1.02 -13.60
C ILE A 101 -4.91 0.71 -12.58
N GLY A 102 -5.69 -0.36 -12.76
CA GLY A 102 -6.71 -0.74 -11.78
C GLY A 102 -6.12 -1.11 -10.42
N VAL A 103 -4.97 -1.78 -10.39
CA VAL A 103 -4.22 -2.01 -9.14
C VAL A 103 -3.83 -0.68 -8.48
N GLN A 104 -3.35 0.29 -9.26
CA GLN A 104 -3.01 1.62 -8.73
C GLN A 104 -4.21 2.36 -8.17
N VAL A 105 -5.37 2.26 -8.81
CA VAL A 105 -6.60 2.87 -8.31
C VAL A 105 -7.01 2.23 -6.99
N GLY A 106 -6.93 0.90 -6.88
CA GLY A 106 -7.16 0.20 -5.61
C GLY A 106 -6.21 0.67 -4.52
N ALA A 107 -4.91 0.72 -4.80
CA ALA A 107 -3.90 1.18 -3.86
C ALA A 107 -4.12 2.64 -3.41
N PHE A 108 -4.49 3.51 -4.34
CA PHE A 108 -4.79 4.91 -4.05
C PHE A 108 -6.02 5.05 -3.13
N VAL A 109 -7.11 4.36 -3.45
CA VAL A 109 -8.34 4.36 -2.62
C VAL A 109 -8.03 3.84 -1.22
N GLN A 110 -7.25 2.77 -1.10
CA GLN A 110 -6.83 2.25 0.20
C GLN A 110 -6.01 3.28 0.99
N CYS A 111 -5.03 3.92 0.36
CA CYS A 111 -4.23 4.96 1.01
C CYS A 111 -5.08 6.13 1.50
N VAL A 112 -6.03 6.60 0.69
CA VAL A 112 -6.95 7.69 1.08
C VAL A 112 -7.81 7.26 2.26
N LEU A 113 -8.44 6.10 2.20
CA LEU A 113 -9.30 5.60 3.28
C LEU A 113 -8.54 5.40 4.59
N LEU A 114 -7.37 4.76 4.54
CA LEU A 114 -6.53 4.59 5.73
C LEU A 114 -6.02 5.93 6.27
N SER A 115 -5.68 6.89 5.41
CA SER A 115 -5.27 8.22 5.84
C SER A 115 -6.40 8.95 6.56
N ILE A 116 -7.61 8.96 5.99
CA ILE A 116 -8.79 9.56 6.61
C ILE A 116 -9.06 8.90 7.96
N ILE A 117 -9.11 7.57 8.02
CA ILE A 117 -9.34 6.84 9.27
C ILE A 117 -8.30 7.27 10.29
N THR A 118 -7.01 7.25 9.94
CA THR A 118 -5.89 7.60 10.82
C THR A 118 -5.97 9.04 11.32
N SER A 119 -6.34 9.99 10.46
CA SER A 119 -6.52 11.40 10.83
C SER A 119 -7.72 11.64 11.75
N CYS A 120 -8.77 10.83 11.63
CA CYS A 120 -9.97 10.92 12.47
C CYS A 120 -9.82 10.19 13.83
N ILE A 121 -8.69 9.53 14.09
CA ILE A 121 -8.47 8.83 15.36
C ILE A 121 -8.24 9.82 16.49
N ASN A 122 -8.96 9.64 17.60
CA ASN A 122 -8.56 10.22 18.86
C ASN A 122 -7.34 9.46 19.42
N TRP A 123 -6.16 10.05 19.23
CA TRP A 123 -4.88 9.49 19.64
C TRP A 123 -4.75 9.34 21.16
N GLU A 124 -5.36 10.22 21.94
CA GLU A 124 -5.37 10.12 23.40
C GLU A 124 -6.11 8.86 23.86
N GLN A 125 -7.27 8.57 23.26
CA GLN A 125 -7.97 7.31 23.52
C GLN A 125 -7.16 6.08 23.08
N GLN A 126 -6.38 6.18 21.99
CA GLN A 126 -5.50 5.07 21.61
C GLN A 126 -4.38 4.86 22.61
N ALA A 127 -3.78 5.93 23.15
CA ALA A 127 -2.77 5.82 24.19
C ALA A 127 -3.33 5.17 25.46
N ILE A 128 -4.55 5.54 25.88
CA ILE A 128 -5.23 4.92 27.02
C ILE A 128 -5.50 3.43 26.76
N LYS A 129 -6.02 3.07 25.57
CA LYS A 129 -6.27 1.68 25.19
C LYS A 129 -4.98 0.86 25.14
N ALA A 130 -3.91 1.41 24.59
CA ALA A 130 -2.60 0.76 24.55
C ALA A 130 -2.07 0.52 25.96
N ARG A 131 -2.16 1.51 26.85
CA ARG A 131 -1.80 1.39 28.25
C ARG A 131 -2.60 0.28 28.94
N LYS A 132 -3.93 0.29 28.78
CA LYS A 132 -4.81 -0.73 29.38
C LYS A 132 -4.45 -2.15 28.92
N ARG A 133 -4.14 -2.34 27.63
CA ARG A 133 -3.71 -3.65 27.11
C ARG A 133 -2.45 -4.19 27.78
N LEU A 134 -1.51 -3.32 28.16
CA LEU A 134 -0.29 -3.73 28.86
C LEU A 134 -0.57 -4.14 30.32
N PHE A 135 -1.37 -3.35 31.05
CA PHE A 135 -1.70 -3.67 32.45
C PHE A 135 -2.63 -4.88 32.57
N ASP A 136 -3.62 -5.02 31.69
CA ASP A 136 -4.48 -6.21 31.66
C ASP A 136 -3.69 -7.49 31.31
N SER A 137 -2.48 -7.39 30.76
CA SER A 137 -1.57 -8.53 30.53
C SER A 137 -0.62 -8.83 31.70
N GLU A 138 -0.40 -7.91 32.63
CA GLU A 138 0.43 -8.15 33.83
C GLU A 138 -0.36 -8.82 34.97
N PHE A 139 -1.62 -8.44 35.17
CA PHE A 139 -2.47 -8.98 36.26
C PHE A 139 -3.05 -10.41 36.09
N PRO A 140 -3.09 -11.08 34.92
CA PRO A 140 -3.55 -12.47 34.83
C PRO A 140 -2.54 -13.50 35.33
N ALA A 141 -1.26 -13.12 35.50
CA ALA A 141 -0.20 -14.04 35.93
C ALA A 141 -0.10 -14.15 37.45
N ASP A 142 -0.45 -13.10 38.20
CA ASP A 142 -0.34 -13.08 39.66
C ASP A 142 -1.47 -13.86 40.34
N ASN A 143 -2.67 -13.86 39.74
CA ASN A 143 -3.84 -14.59 40.28
C ASN A 143 -3.84 -16.11 40.00
N ARG A 144 -2.76 -16.68 39.44
CA ARG A 144 -2.61 -18.14 39.27
C ARG A 144 -1.67 -18.79 40.29
N LEU A 145 -1.10 -18.00 41.22
CA LEU A 145 -0.17 -18.48 42.24
C LEU A 145 -0.70 -18.37 43.68
N VAL A 146 -2.02 -18.19 43.86
CA VAL A 146 -2.69 -18.27 45.18
C VAL A 146 -3.67 -19.44 45.20
#